data_AF-A0A1S1PA66-F1
#
_entry.id   AF-A0A1S1PA66-F1
#
_cell.length_a   1.000
_cell.length_b   1.000
_cell.length_c   1.000
_cell.angle_alpha   90.00
_cell.angle_beta   90.00
_cell.angle_gamma   90.00
#
_symmetry.space_group_name_H-M   'P 1'
#
loop_
_entity.id
_entity.type
_entity.pdbx_description
1 polymer ?
#
loop_
_entity_poly.entity_id
_entity_poly.type
_entity_poly.pdbx_seq_one_letter_code
_entity_poly.pdbx_strand_id
1 'polypeptide(L)'
;MAHLDDPDLTGPDRVSLRRSIQAAFARPQRRWWPQDRLLACGRRHGIALLRGVLHPAVLVLLVIAGGWFELARRATPQIRRSVYPLTTILSRPDGFRMTYTFPANTWVPVERLEGDLAWVRVWDERQGYLHGAVWRAGLDLSPAP
;
A
#
# COMPACT_ATOMS: atom_id res chain seq x y z
N MET A 1 64.70 -12.85 4.14
CA MET A 1 63.91 -11.63 3.92
C MET A 1 64.19 -10.73 5.12
N ALA A 2 65.31 -10.01 5.06
CA ALA A 2 65.39 -8.66 4.52
C ALA A 2 64.67 -7.68 5.48
N HIS A 3 65.37 -7.23 6.51
CA HIS A 3 66.17 -5.99 6.56
C HIS A 3 65.28 -4.80 6.88
N LEU A 4 65.32 -4.34 8.13
CA LEU A 4 65.09 -2.94 8.54
C LEU A 4 65.33 -2.80 10.06
N ASP A 5 66.50 -3.25 10.51
CA ASP A 5 67.09 -2.70 11.73
C ASP A 5 68.31 -1.93 11.26
N ASP A 6 68.06 -0.70 10.82
CA ASP A 6 69.10 0.24 10.42
C ASP A 6 69.45 1.10 11.65
N PRO A 7 70.61 0.87 12.30
CA PRO A 7 71.00 1.60 13.51
C PRO A 7 71.42 3.05 13.23
N ASP A 8 71.42 3.50 11.97
CA ASP A 8 71.85 4.85 11.57
C ASP A 8 70.78 5.95 11.74
N LEU A 9 69.60 5.60 12.26
CA LEU A 9 68.52 6.55 12.58
C LEU A 9 68.51 7.04 14.04
N THR A 10 69.61 6.89 14.78
CA THR A 10 69.82 7.53 16.08
C THR A 10 70.29 8.97 15.93
N GLY A 11 69.45 9.81 15.30
CA GLY A 11 69.62 11.25 15.21
C GLY A 11 68.58 12.02 16.04
N PRO A 12 68.71 13.36 16.17
CA PRO A 12 67.86 14.24 17.00
C PRO A 12 66.38 14.29 16.59
N ASP A 13 66.00 13.47 15.61
CA ASP A 13 64.73 13.46 14.92
C ASP A 13 63.59 12.80 15.70
N ARG A 14 63.89 12.14 16.83
CA ARG A 14 62.83 11.67 17.75
C ARG A 14 62.14 12.81 18.48
N VAL A 15 62.83 13.93 18.73
CA VAL A 15 62.25 15.08 19.46
C VAL A 15 61.38 15.93 18.54
N SER A 16 61.78 16.11 17.29
CA SER A 16 60.97 16.74 16.23
C SER A 16 59.73 15.91 15.92
N LEU A 17 59.86 14.59 15.81
CA LEU A 17 58.74 13.68 15.56
C LEU A 17 57.77 13.60 16.76
N ARG A 18 58.29 13.63 17.99
CA ARG A 18 57.44 13.70 19.20
C ARG A 18 56.71 15.03 19.30
N ARG A 19 57.35 16.16 18.95
CA ARG A 19 56.70 17.49 18.94
C ARG A 19 55.67 17.63 17.83
N SER A 20 55.90 17.07 16.65
CA SER A 20 54.92 17.12 15.54
C SER A 20 53.68 16.28 15.87
N ILE A 21 53.84 15.12 16.52
CA ILE A 21 52.74 14.30 17.00
C ILE A 21 51.98 15.00 18.13
N GLN A 22 52.67 15.59 19.11
CA GLN A 22 52.00 16.36 20.17
C GLN A 22 51.26 17.60 19.62
N ALA A 23 51.79 18.27 18.60
CA ALA A 23 51.12 19.40 17.96
C ALA A 23 49.87 18.97 17.16
N ALA A 24 49.89 17.78 16.56
CA ALA A 24 48.73 17.21 15.88
C ALA A 24 47.60 16.84 16.86
N PHE A 25 47.94 16.37 18.07
CA PHE A 25 46.97 16.01 19.11
C PHE A 25 46.52 17.17 20.00
N ALA A 26 47.29 18.26 20.08
CA ALA A 26 46.93 19.44 20.88
C ALA A 26 45.99 20.42 20.17
N ARG A 27 45.74 20.25 18.86
CA ARG A 27 44.75 21.07 18.16
C ARG A 27 43.34 20.61 18.53
N PRO A 28 42.47 21.48 19.05
CA PRO A 28 41.08 21.13 19.26
C PRO A 28 40.45 20.91 17.87
N GLN A 29 40.29 19.66 17.47
CA GLN A 29 39.45 19.31 16.33
C GLN A 29 38.04 19.79 16.66
N ARG A 30 37.67 20.97 16.15
CA ARG A 30 36.28 21.41 16.07
C ARG A 30 35.56 20.39 15.19
N ARG A 31 34.94 19.43 15.86
CA ARG A 31 34.10 18.37 15.33
C ARG A 31 32.89 19.04 14.67
N TRP A 32 33.01 19.39 13.39
CA TRP A 32 31.88 19.75 12.55
C TRP A 32 31.06 18.47 12.31
N TRP A 33 30.20 18.11 13.26
CA TRP A 33 29.23 17.05 13.05
C TRP A 33 28.20 17.56 12.02
N PRO A 34 27.98 16.86 10.88
CA PRO A 34 26.98 17.25 9.90
C PRO A 34 25.55 16.92 10.37
N GLN A 35 25.39 16.41 11.60
CA GLN A 35 24.09 16.02 12.17
C GLN A 35 23.10 17.17 12.17
N ASP A 36 23.52 18.40 12.52
CA ASP A 36 22.62 19.56 12.50
C ASP A 36 22.20 19.97 11.09
N ARG A 37 23.08 19.80 10.09
CA ARG A 37 22.74 20.08 8.68
C ARG A 37 21.79 19.03 8.10
N LEU A 38 21.97 17.76 8.47
CA LEU A 38 21.08 16.67 8.03
C LEU A 38 19.71 16.76 8.71
N LEU A 39 19.65 17.08 10.00
CA LEU A 39 18.39 17.34 10.72
C LEU A 39 17.67 18.58 10.20
N ALA A 40 18.40 19.64 9.84
CA ALA A 40 17.82 20.84 9.23
C ALA A 40 17.27 20.58 7.82
N CYS A 41 17.96 19.78 7.00
CA CYS A 41 17.44 19.36 5.69
C CYS A 41 16.20 18.45 5.83
N GLY A 42 16.22 17.49 6.77
CA GLY A 42 15.07 16.62 7.05
C GLY A 42 13.85 17.40 7.53
N ARG A 43 14.03 18.38 8.43
CA ARG A 43 12.94 19.28 8.87
C ARG A 43 12.37 20.11 7.73
N ARG A 44 13.23 20.64 6.84
CA ARG A 44 12.76 21.41 5.68
C ARG A 44 11.98 20.56 4.68
N HIS A 45 12.41 19.32 4.43
CA HIS A 45 11.68 18.40 3.57
C HIS A 45 10.37 17.92 4.19
N GLY A 46 10.33 17.65 5.50
CA GLY A 46 9.10 17.28 6.21
C GLY A 46 8.06 18.41 6.20
N ILE A 47 8.49 19.65 6.42
CA ILE A 47 7.60 20.83 6.34
C ILE A 47 7.16 21.09 4.90
N ALA A 48 8.04 20.93 3.91
CA ALA A 48 7.70 21.08 2.50
C ALA A 48 6.72 20.00 2.01
N LEU A 49 6.87 18.75 2.45
CA LEU A 49 5.92 17.66 2.20
C LEU A 49 4.56 17.93 2.87
N LEU A 50 4.55 18.37 4.13
CA LEU A 50 3.30 18.76 4.79
C LEU A 50 2.60 19.91 4.05
N ARG A 51 3.37 20.89 3.56
CA ARG A 51 2.84 22.03 2.79
C ARG A 51 2.38 21.62 1.39
N GLY A 52 2.99 20.60 0.78
CA GLY A 52 2.58 20.01 -0.48
C GLY A 52 1.28 19.21 -0.37
N VAL A 53 1.10 18.46 0.72
CA VAL A 53 -0.15 17.72 1.00
C VAL A 53 -1.31 18.65 1.34
N LEU A 54 -1.03 19.79 2.00
CA LEU A 54 -1.98 20.87 2.24
C LEU A 54 -2.16 21.82 1.04
N HIS A 55 -1.48 21.57 -0.08
CA HIS A 55 -1.69 22.38 -1.27
C HIS A 55 -3.11 22.11 -1.81
N PRO A 56 -3.92 23.14 -2.08
CA PRO A 56 -5.32 22.97 -2.48
C PRO A 56 -5.47 22.07 -3.71
N ALA A 57 -4.50 22.10 -4.63
CA ALA A 57 -4.50 21.19 -5.79
C ALA A 57 -4.41 19.70 -5.40
N VAL A 58 -3.62 19.35 -4.39
CA VAL A 58 -3.48 17.96 -3.91
C VAL A 58 -4.73 17.51 -3.17
N LEU A 59 -5.34 18.40 -2.38
CA LEU A 59 -6.64 18.15 -1.74
C LEU A 59 -7.75 17.93 -2.76
N VAL A 60 -7.81 18.77 -3.81
CA VAL A 60 -8.77 18.59 -4.92
C VAL A 60 -8.54 17.26 -5.61
N LEU A 61 -7.29 16.88 -5.87
CA LEU A 61 -6.96 15.60 -6.49
C LEU A 61 -7.36 14.40 -5.61
N LEU A 62 -7.19 14.50 -4.29
CA LEU A 62 -7.65 13.51 -3.33
C LEU A 62 -9.18 13.40 -3.31
N VAL A 63 -9.91 14.52 -3.37
CA VAL A 63 -11.38 14.51 -3.46
C VAL A 63 -11.85 13.86 -4.76
N ILE A 64 -11.21 14.19 -5.89
CA ILE A 64 -11.53 13.58 -7.18
C ILE A 64 -11.24 12.07 -7.14
N ALA A 65 -10.05 11.69 -6.69
CA ALA A 65 -9.66 10.28 -6.57
C ALA A 65 -10.57 9.51 -5.61
N GLY A 66 -10.93 10.10 -4.47
CA GLY A 66 -11.89 9.53 -3.53
C GLY A 66 -13.29 9.39 -4.13
N GLY A 67 -13.74 10.38 -4.92
CA GLY A 67 -15.00 10.32 -5.65
C GLY A 67 -15.02 9.19 -6.68
N TRP A 68 -13.96 9.03 -7.48
CA TRP A 68 -13.81 7.91 -8.41
C TRP A 68 -13.77 6.56 -7.70
N PHE A 69 -13.07 6.48 -6.57
CA PHE A 69 -12.99 5.26 -5.77
C PHE A 69 -14.37 4.85 -5.23
N GLU A 70 -15.13 5.79 -4.66
CA GLU A 70 -16.49 5.50 -4.18
C GLU A 70 -17.44 5.14 -5.32
N LEU A 71 -17.30 5.77 -6.49
CA LEU A 71 -18.06 5.39 -7.69
C LEU A 71 -17.72 3.96 -8.13
N ALA A 72 -16.44 3.62 -8.22
CA ALA A 72 -15.97 2.29 -8.59
C ALA A 72 -16.41 1.25 -7.56
N ARG A 73 -16.36 1.56 -6.26
CA ARG A 73 -16.82 0.68 -5.19
C ARG A 73 -18.30 0.37 -5.29
N ARG A 74 -19.13 1.35 -5.65
CA ARG A 74 -20.57 1.15 -5.88
C ARG A 74 -20.88 0.38 -7.15
N ALA A 75 -20.07 0.55 -8.20
CA ALA A 75 -20.21 -0.17 -9.46
C ALA A 75 -19.67 -1.60 -9.42
N THR A 76 -18.81 -1.92 -8.45
CA THR A 76 -18.22 -3.25 -8.30
C THR A 76 -19.17 -4.14 -7.51
N PRO A 77 -19.64 -5.28 -8.06
CA PRO A 77 -20.46 -6.21 -7.30
C PRO A 77 -19.67 -6.79 -6.13
N GLN A 78 -20.36 -6.94 -5.00
CA GLN A 78 -19.79 -7.55 -3.81
C GLN A 78 -19.77 -9.07 -3.98
N ILE A 79 -18.66 -9.71 -3.62
CA ILE A 79 -18.58 -11.17 -3.62
C ILE A 79 -19.00 -11.66 -2.23
N ARG A 80 -20.00 -12.54 -2.17
CA ARG A 80 -20.51 -13.14 -0.93
C ARG A 80 -20.47 -14.65 -1.02
N ARG A 81 -20.33 -15.34 0.11
CA ARG A 81 -20.32 -16.81 0.13
C ARG A 81 -21.73 -17.32 0.37
N SER A 82 -22.19 -18.31 -0.40
CA SER A 82 -23.44 -19.01 -0.10
C SER A 82 -23.26 -19.95 1.09
N VAL A 83 -24.20 -19.93 2.03
CA VAL A 83 -24.22 -20.85 3.19
C VAL A 83 -24.98 -22.12 2.83
N TYR A 84 -26.05 -21.98 2.04
CA TYR A 84 -26.92 -23.05 1.55
C TYR A 84 -27.02 -23.01 0.03
N PRO A 85 -27.55 -24.06 -0.63
CA PRO A 85 -27.88 -23.98 -2.05
C PRO A 85 -28.89 -22.86 -2.29
N LEU A 86 -28.60 -21.95 -3.23
CA LEU A 86 -29.47 -20.82 -3.54
C LEU A 86 -30.07 -21.02 -4.92
N THR A 87 -31.39 -21.08 -4.99
CA THR A 87 -32.09 -21.16 -6.27
C THR A 87 -32.57 -19.77 -6.66
N THR A 88 -32.33 -19.39 -7.92
CA THR A 88 -32.82 -18.16 -8.52
C THR A 88 -33.37 -18.44 -9.91
N ILE A 89 -34.26 -17.57 -10.36
CA ILE A 89 -34.62 -17.47 -11.77
C ILE A 89 -33.71 -16.42 -12.40
N LEU A 90 -32.90 -16.83 -13.37
CA LEU A 90 -32.10 -15.93 -14.19
C LEU A 90 -32.94 -15.43 -15.35
N SER A 91 -32.96 -14.11 -15.53
CA SER A 91 -33.62 -13.44 -16.65
C SER A 91 -32.59 -13.19 -17.74
N ARG A 92 -32.92 -13.65 -18.95
CA ARG A 92 -32.09 -13.52 -20.13
C ARG A 92 -32.52 -12.30 -20.96
N PRO A 93 -31.61 -11.67 -21.74
CA PRO A 93 -31.98 -10.50 -22.57
C PRO A 93 -33.09 -10.77 -23.59
N ASP A 94 -33.25 -12.01 -24.05
CA ASP A 94 -34.32 -12.46 -24.96
C ASP A 94 -35.69 -12.65 -24.25
N GLY A 95 -35.77 -12.38 -22.95
CA GLY A 95 -36.97 -12.56 -22.13
C GLY A 95 -37.15 -13.98 -21.58
N PHE A 96 -36.29 -14.93 -21.94
CA PHE A 96 -36.35 -16.29 -21.42
C PHE A 96 -35.92 -16.33 -19.95
N ARG A 97 -36.54 -17.24 -19.19
CA ARG A 97 -36.28 -17.44 -17.76
C ARG A 97 -35.74 -18.84 -17.54
N MET A 98 -34.60 -18.94 -16.86
CA MET A 98 -33.97 -20.21 -16.54
C MET A 98 -33.78 -20.33 -15.04
N THR A 99 -34.07 -21.51 -14.49
CA THR A 99 -33.75 -21.80 -13.08
C THR A 99 -32.27 -22.11 -12.95
N TYR A 100 -31.60 -21.46 -12.01
CA TYR A 100 -30.20 -21.69 -11.70
C TYR A 100 -30.03 -21.90 -10.20
N THR A 101 -29.21 -22.88 -9.83
CA THR A 101 -28.91 -23.18 -8.43
C THR A 101 -27.44 -22.97 -8.17
N PHE A 102 -27.11 -21.99 -7.32
CA PHE A 102 -25.78 -21.88 -6.75
C PHE A 102 -25.58 -22.99 -5.73
N PRO A 103 -24.50 -23.78 -5.82
CA PRO A 103 -24.17 -24.74 -4.77
C PRO A 103 -23.89 -24.03 -3.44
N ALA A 104 -23.99 -24.76 -2.34
CA ALA A 104 -23.56 -24.27 -1.04
C ALA A 104 -22.04 -23.98 -1.04
N ASN A 105 -21.59 -23.07 -0.18
CA ASN A 105 -20.18 -22.69 -0.03
C ASN A 105 -19.52 -22.14 -1.31
N THR A 106 -20.28 -21.52 -2.20
CA THR A 106 -19.75 -20.91 -3.43
C THR A 106 -19.74 -19.40 -3.33
N TRP A 107 -18.85 -18.77 -4.10
CA TRP A 107 -18.77 -17.32 -4.20
C TRP A 107 -19.79 -16.82 -5.22
N VAL A 108 -20.68 -15.97 -4.75
CA VAL A 108 -21.79 -15.40 -5.51
C VAL A 108 -21.56 -13.90 -5.65
N PRO A 109 -21.54 -13.36 -6.88
CA PRO A 109 -21.45 -11.92 -7.10
C PRO A 109 -22.83 -11.28 -6.89
N VAL A 110 -22.91 -10.41 -5.90
CA VAL A 110 -24.09 -9.67 -5.47
C VAL A 110 -23.97 -8.22 -5.92
N GLU A 111 -24.88 -7.77 -6.78
CA GLU A 111 -24.88 -6.40 -7.30
C GLU A 111 -25.50 -5.43 -6.30
N ARG A 112 -26.60 -5.84 -5.67
CA ARG A 112 -27.31 -5.02 -4.69
C ARG A 112 -28.09 -5.89 -3.71
N LEU A 113 -28.28 -5.36 -2.51
CA LEU A 113 -29.15 -5.94 -1.49
C LEU A 113 -30.42 -5.11 -1.43
N GLU A 114 -31.58 -5.76 -1.47
CA GLU A 114 -32.89 -5.10 -1.45
C GLU A 114 -33.81 -5.87 -0.50
N GLY A 115 -33.96 -5.35 0.72
CA GLY A 115 -34.68 -6.03 1.80
C GLY A 115 -34.08 -7.41 2.11
N ASP A 116 -34.91 -8.44 1.93
CA ASP A 116 -34.58 -9.86 2.13
C ASP A 116 -34.02 -10.53 0.87
N LEU A 117 -33.92 -9.80 -0.24
CA LEU A 117 -33.37 -10.30 -1.50
C LEU A 117 -31.98 -9.75 -1.76
N ALA A 118 -31.16 -10.57 -2.38
CA ALA A 118 -29.87 -10.21 -2.93
C ALA A 118 -29.92 -10.41 -4.44
N TRP A 119 -29.70 -9.33 -5.19
CA TRP A 119 -29.62 -9.38 -6.64
C TRP A 119 -28.24 -9.86 -7.05
N VAL A 120 -28.22 -10.89 -7.88
CA VAL A 120 -27.01 -11.60 -8.29
C VAL A 120 -26.89 -11.61 -9.80
N ARG A 121 -25.65 -11.76 -10.28
CA ARG A 121 -25.37 -11.93 -11.70
C ARG A 121 -24.60 -13.21 -11.97
N VAL A 122 -24.83 -13.85 -13.09
CA VAL A 122 -24.09 -15.03 -13.53
C VAL A 122 -23.55 -14.75 -14.92
N TRP A 123 -22.27 -15.01 -15.14
CA TRP A 123 -21.69 -14.89 -16.47
C TRP A 123 -22.05 -16.13 -17.31
N ASP A 124 -22.62 -15.89 -18.48
CA ASP A 124 -22.87 -16.88 -19.53
C ASP A 124 -22.06 -16.50 -20.77
N GLU A 125 -21.30 -17.45 -21.34
CA GLU A 125 -20.40 -17.16 -22.46
C GLU A 125 -21.12 -16.69 -23.72
N ARG A 126 -22.38 -17.08 -23.93
CA ARG A 126 -23.12 -16.76 -25.14
C ARG A 126 -23.82 -15.41 -25.05
N GLN A 127 -24.12 -14.95 -23.84
CA GLN A 127 -25.07 -13.85 -23.63
C GLN A 127 -24.59 -12.79 -22.63
N GLY A 128 -23.46 -13.02 -21.98
CA GLY A 128 -22.91 -12.14 -20.96
C GLY A 128 -23.57 -12.34 -19.60
N TYR A 129 -23.74 -11.25 -18.84
CA TYR A 129 -24.31 -11.33 -17.50
C TYR A 129 -25.82 -11.55 -17.52
N LEU A 130 -26.26 -12.62 -16.86
CA LEU A 130 -27.66 -12.91 -16.56
C LEU A 130 -27.95 -12.49 -15.12
N HIS A 131 -29.12 -11.92 -14.86
CA HIS A 131 -29.46 -11.38 -13.55
C HIS A 131 -30.58 -12.17 -12.87
N GLY A 132 -30.49 -12.31 -11.55
CA GLY A 132 -31.47 -12.98 -10.72
C GLY A 132 -31.52 -12.44 -9.30
N ALA A 133 -32.37 -13.02 -8.47
CA ALA A 133 -32.52 -12.66 -7.06
C ALA A 133 -32.54 -13.93 -6.19
N VAL A 134 -31.73 -13.93 -5.13
CA VAL A 134 -31.67 -14.99 -4.12
C VAL A 134 -32.06 -14.45 -2.75
N TRP A 135 -32.47 -15.33 -1.84
CA TRP A 135 -32.71 -14.96 -0.45
C TRP A 135 -31.40 -14.55 0.24
N ARG A 136 -31.41 -13.35 0.81
CA ARG A 136 -30.28 -12.77 1.54
C ARG A 136 -29.84 -13.63 2.73
N ALA A 137 -30.78 -14.28 3.41
CA ALA A 137 -30.52 -15.17 4.54
C ALA A 137 -29.62 -16.37 4.19
N GLY A 138 -29.50 -16.72 2.91
CA GLY A 138 -28.62 -17.80 2.46
C GLY A 138 -27.20 -17.36 2.10
N LEU A 139 -26.86 -16.07 2.28
CA LEU A 139 -25.53 -15.51 2.02
C LEU A 139 -24.83 -15.16 3.34
N ASP A 140 -23.52 -15.43 3.39
CA ASP A 140 -22.64 -14.92 4.43
C ASP A 140 -22.33 -13.45 4.16
N LEU A 141 -22.86 -12.58 5.03
CA LEU A 141 -22.70 -11.13 4.95
C LEU A 141 -21.56 -10.61 5.82
N SER A 142 -20.82 -11.51 6.48
CA SER A 142 -19.64 -11.14 7.26
C SER A 142 -18.63 -10.42 6.36
N PRO A 143 -17.90 -9.42 6.89
CA PRO A 143 -16.79 -8.85 6.13
C PRO A 143 -15.81 -9.97 5.79
N ALA A 144 -15.44 -10.06 4.51
CA ALA A 144 -14.35 -10.97 4.12
C ALA A 144 -13.10 -10.59 4.93
N PRO A 145 -12.37 -11.57 5.50
CA PRO A 145 -11.18 -11.31 6.28
C PRO A 145 -10.06 -10.66 5.46
#